data_AF-A0A7J4S2J0-F1
#
_entry.id   AF-A0A7J4S2J0-F1
#
_cell.length_a   1.000
_cell.length_b   1.000
_cell.length_c   1.000
_cell.angle_alpha   90.00
_cell.angle_beta   90.00
_cell.angle_gamma   90.00
#
_symmetry.space_group_name_H-M   'P 1'
#
loop_
_entity.id
_entity.type
_entity.pdbx_description
1 polymer ?
#
loop_
_entity_poly.entity_id
_entity_poly.type
_entity_poly.pdbx_seq_one_letter_code
_entity_poly.pdbx_strand_id
1 'polypeptide(L)'
;MASALFMALLPPNEEAKKEPGSQTKVSSGSAIVQRATVTGRSELRTFLRMNPEEDFDIEAINAVDLHALVKEARAERRLLKAAVRTAEALLPRVHAETEDPLLVGAILSDKTLAWYLKSGTDPDWAEFTPLRWGGIFYESRSPGGRLRRKLTTRLTDLIEDCVTASGTTAVLRAGFGGMFRGSKQVKSAVQFALGSKRPRLTQQVAQAYLDDLAASPRNGAAPVPLAHLSDAAKRNGSTEVNNTLSELFRPESSRALMVLDPRFHPGMNAVTIQVVPAKNVEEGSTYDLVQRETGPLRDSAGAHGAAGEAVITAPWDRTGLTNKDWLKILKNLEKHKERLEGPPPENHRERETYVVLRKLLLTDASARKAFLAVHWKGRPSGLPLLVQLLSQGTWIPEADTDGDYLEAELDHLSRQEGGQTTHEGDWTIGHGWTVTREIRPGAVRAYTARAPSAD
;
A
#
# COMPACT_ATOMS: atom_id res chain seq x y z
N MET A 1 -42.06 3.76 -11.72
CA MET A 1 -43.02 4.08 -10.64
C MET A 1 -42.20 4.11 -9.34
N ALA A 2 -41.66 5.25 -8.91
CA ALA A 2 -42.31 6.31 -8.09
C ALA A 2 -42.77 5.74 -6.72
N SER A 3 -42.51 6.32 -5.55
CA SER A 3 -41.84 7.56 -5.15
C SER A 3 -41.68 7.56 -3.61
N ALA A 4 -40.70 8.34 -3.15
CA ALA A 4 -40.75 9.26 -2.01
C ALA A 4 -41.02 8.79 -0.57
N LEU A 5 -40.06 9.11 0.31
CA LEU A 5 -40.34 9.74 1.60
C LEU A 5 -39.33 10.88 1.83
N PHE A 6 -39.65 12.02 1.22
CA PHE A 6 -39.20 13.36 1.61
C PHE A 6 -40.44 14.05 2.18
N MET A 7 -40.44 14.40 3.47
CA MET A 7 -41.38 15.35 4.08
C MET A 7 -40.52 16.25 4.97
N ALA A 8 -40.15 17.44 4.51
CA ALA A 8 -40.95 18.67 4.47
C ALA A 8 -41.10 19.29 5.86
N LEU A 9 -40.37 20.40 6.09
CA LEU A 9 -40.77 21.46 7.01
C LEU A 9 -40.25 22.82 6.50
N LEU A 10 -41.14 23.53 5.83
CA LEU A 10 -41.24 24.98 5.61
C LEU A 10 -42.78 25.26 5.59
N PRO A 11 -43.33 26.47 5.82
CA PRO A 11 -42.72 27.82 5.88
C PRO A 11 -43.32 28.67 7.06
N PRO A 12 -43.35 30.04 7.04
CA PRO A 12 -44.21 30.80 6.13
C PRO A 12 -43.52 31.97 5.41
N ASN A 13 -44.09 32.28 4.24
CA ASN A 13 -43.88 33.46 3.41
C ASN A 13 -44.44 34.72 4.10
N GLU A 14 -43.71 35.83 4.04
CA GLU A 14 -44.30 37.18 4.14
C GLU A 14 -43.86 38.02 2.93
N GLU A 15 -44.72 38.98 2.60
CA GLU A 15 -44.92 39.60 1.29
C GLU A 15 -43.82 40.54 0.80
N ALA A 16 -43.84 40.76 -0.52
CA ALA A 16 -42.96 41.63 -1.27
C ALA A 16 -43.09 43.13 -0.90
N LYS A 17 -41.95 43.81 -0.67
CA LYS A 17 -41.74 45.24 -0.96
C LYS A 17 -40.36 45.47 -1.57
N LYS A 18 -40.31 46.35 -2.57
CA LYS A 18 -39.16 46.69 -3.43
C LYS A 18 -38.10 47.56 -2.74
N GLU A 19 -36.83 47.24 -3.07
CA GLU A 19 -35.59 48.05 -3.19
C GLU A 19 -34.98 48.78 -1.98
N PRO A 20 -33.67 49.14 -2.01
CA PRO A 20 -32.50 48.43 -2.55
C PRO A 20 -31.33 48.39 -1.53
N GLY A 21 -30.38 47.49 -1.75
CA GLY A 21 -29.05 47.57 -1.13
C GLY A 21 -28.78 46.52 -0.06
N SER A 22 -28.18 45.40 -0.47
CA SER A 22 -27.31 44.65 0.42
C SER A 22 -26.26 43.91 -0.41
N GLN A 23 -25.02 44.33 -0.21
CA GLN A 23 -23.82 43.69 -0.73
C GLN A 23 -23.75 42.26 -0.20
N THR A 24 -24.20 41.29 -0.99
CA THR A 24 -23.84 39.89 -0.76
C THR A 24 -22.41 39.71 -1.28
N LYS A 25 -21.48 39.39 -0.36
CA LYS A 25 -20.12 38.96 -0.65
C LYS A 25 -20.15 37.69 -1.50
N VAL A 26 -20.28 37.86 -2.82
CA VAL A 26 -19.98 36.81 -3.78
C VAL A 26 -18.47 36.61 -3.75
N SER A 27 -18.07 35.36 -3.50
CA SER A 27 -16.72 34.81 -3.64
C SER A 27 -15.86 35.60 -4.63
N SER A 28 -14.97 36.42 -4.08
CA SER A 28 -14.04 37.26 -4.83
C SER A 28 -13.00 36.44 -5.60
N GLY A 29 -12.90 35.12 -5.37
CA GLY A 29 -12.07 34.21 -6.16
C GLY A 29 -12.65 33.94 -7.55
N SER A 30 -13.95 33.63 -7.64
CA SER A 30 -14.61 33.27 -8.91
C SER A 30 -14.69 34.45 -9.89
N ALA A 31 -14.93 35.66 -9.37
CA ALA A 31 -15.00 36.88 -10.18
C ALA A 31 -13.63 37.32 -10.75
N ILE A 32 -12.52 36.96 -10.11
CA ILE A 32 -11.16 37.26 -10.62
C ILE A 32 -10.84 36.34 -11.81
N VAL A 33 -11.32 35.09 -11.79
CA VAL A 33 -11.10 34.11 -12.86
C VAL A 33 -11.83 34.49 -14.16
N GLN A 34 -12.98 35.16 -14.07
CA GLN A 34 -13.79 35.50 -15.26
C GLN A 34 -13.38 36.79 -15.97
N ARG A 35 -12.65 37.71 -15.31
CA ARG A 35 -12.34 39.04 -15.89
C ARG A 35 -11.00 39.17 -16.59
N ALA A 36 -10.14 38.16 -16.52
CA ALA A 36 -8.90 38.14 -17.28
C ALA A 36 -9.18 37.56 -18.67
N THR A 37 -9.65 38.37 -19.60
CA THR A 37 -9.58 38.07 -21.04
C THR A 37 -8.26 38.60 -21.62
N VAL A 38 -7.77 37.93 -22.67
CA VAL A 38 -6.76 38.38 -23.64
C VAL A 38 -5.28 38.00 -23.33
N THR A 39 -4.83 37.00 -24.11
CA THR A 39 -3.49 36.70 -24.65
C THR A 39 -2.30 36.52 -23.69
N GLY A 40 -1.83 35.27 -23.55
CA GLY A 40 -0.51 34.93 -22.98
C GLY A 40 -0.48 34.47 -21.51
N ARG A 41 -1.58 33.88 -21.00
CA ARG A 41 -1.77 33.53 -19.57
C ARG A 41 -2.27 32.08 -19.40
N SER A 42 -1.53 31.07 -19.84
CA SER A 42 -1.97 29.67 -19.75
C SER A 42 -1.61 29.03 -18.41
N GLU A 43 -0.36 29.14 -17.96
CA GLU A 43 0.14 28.35 -16.83
C GLU A 43 -0.35 28.88 -15.48
N LEU A 44 -0.31 30.21 -15.26
CA LEU A 44 -0.82 30.81 -14.04
C LEU A 44 -2.32 30.56 -13.86
N ARG A 45 -3.11 30.59 -14.95
CA ARG A 45 -4.55 30.31 -14.88
C ARG A 45 -4.83 28.86 -14.54
N THR A 46 -4.07 27.93 -15.11
CA THR A 46 -4.18 26.50 -14.80
C THR A 46 -3.84 26.25 -13.34
N PHE A 47 -2.73 26.82 -12.85
CA PHE A 47 -2.32 26.67 -11.45
C PHE A 47 -3.36 27.21 -10.48
N LEU A 48 -3.90 28.42 -10.72
CA LEU A 48 -4.90 29.03 -9.84
C LEU A 48 -6.25 28.29 -9.79
N ARG A 49 -6.50 27.38 -10.72
CA ARG A 49 -7.70 26.51 -10.72
C ARG A 49 -7.49 25.22 -9.94
N MET A 50 -6.26 24.87 -9.60
CA MET A 50 -5.96 23.66 -8.84
C MET A 50 -6.54 23.77 -7.43
N ASN A 51 -7.20 22.71 -6.99
CA ASN A 51 -7.83 22.60 -5.68
C ASN A 51 -7.28 21.34 -4.99
N PRO A 52 -6.90 21.39 -3.70
CA PRO A 52 -6.51 20.19 -2.95
C PRO A 52 -7.64 19.18 -2.75
N GLU A 53 -8.92 19.57 -2.87
CA GLU A 53 -10.06 18.69 -2.58
C GLU A 53 -10.77 18.13 -3.83
N GLU A 54 -10.76 18.88 -4.93
CA GLU A 54 -11.40 18.50 -6.20
C GLU A 54 -10.33 18.34 -7.28
N ASP A 55 -10.37 17.24 -8.02
CA ASP A 55 -9.48 16.95 -9.16
C ASP A 55 -7.97 17.10 -8.84
N PHE A 56 -7.55 16.70 -7.63
CA PHE A 56 -6.15 16.75 -7.24
C PHE A 56 -5.31 15.80 -8.11
N ASP A 57 -4.37 16.38 -8.87
CA ASP A 57 -3.44 15.65 -9.73
C ASP A 57 -2.01 16.10 -9.44
N ILE A 58 -1.24 15.21 -8.81
CA ILE A 58 0.17 15.44 -8.47
C ILE A 58 1.05 15.62 -9.70
N GLU A 59 0.73 14.96 -10.83
CA GLU A 59 1.48 15.11 -12.07
C GLU A 59 1.21 16.48 -12.71
N ALA A 60 -0.05 16.92 -12.71
CA ALA A 60 -0.42 18.24 -13.21
C ALA A 60 0.31 19.35 -12.43
N ILE A 61 0.37 19.24 -11.11
CA ILE A 61 1.12 20.17 -10.25
C ILE A 61 2.64 20.07 -10.55
N ASN A 62 3.17 18.86 -10.74
CA ASN A 62 4.60 18.67 -11.05
C ASN A 62 4.99 19.23 -12.44
N ALA A 63 4.06 19.27 -13.39
CA ALA A 63 4.28 19.77 -14.73
C ALA A 63 4.35 21.30 -14.82
N VAL A 64 3.79 22.04 -13.87
CA VAL A 64 3.78 23.52 -13.89
C VAL A 64 5.20 24.09 -13.79
N ASP A 65 5.55 25.02 -14.70
CA ASP A 65 6.75 25.83 -14.58
C ASP A 65 6.51 26.95 -13.55
N LEU A 66 6.90 26.67 -12.30
CA LEU A 66 6.73 27.61 -11.19
C LEU A 66 7.52 28.91 -11.40
N HIS A 67 8.62 28.89 -12.17
CA HIS A 67 9.41 30.10 -12.44
C HIS A 67 8.69 30.99 -13.46
N ALA A 68 8.13 30.40 -14.51
CA ALA A 68 7.26 31.11 -15.46
C ALA A 68 6.06 31.73 -14.73
N LEU A 69 5.46 31.00 -13.78
CA LEU A 69 4.36 31.49 -12.96
C LEU A 69 4.71 32.76 -12.19
N VAL A 70 5.86 32.80 -11.50
CA VAL A 70 6.33 34.01 -10.80
C VAL A 70 6.51 35.18 -11.77
N LYS A 71 7.10 34.92 -12.94
CA LYS A 71 7.31 35.95 -13.97
C LYS A 71 5.98 36.52 -14.48
N GLU A 72 4.98 35.68 -14.71
CA GLU A 72 3.63 36.10 -15.13
C GLU A 72 2.89 36.86 -14.02
N ALA A 73 2.96 36.36 -12.78
CA ALA A 73 2.25 36.95 -11.64
C ALA A 73 2.85 38.29 -11.19
N ARG A 74 4.14 38.56 -11.47
CA ARG A 74 4.84 39.82 -11.12
C ARG A 74 4.14 41.08 -11.63
N ALA A 75 3.41 40.99 -12.75
CA ALA A 75 2.69 42.12 -13.32
C ALA A 75 1.56 42.63 -12.40
N GLU A 76 0.97 41.77 -11.58
CA GLU A 76 -0.18 42.10 -10.73
C GLU A 76 0.01 41.53 -9.32
N ARG A 77 0.18 42.40 -8.32
CA ARG A 77 0.37 41.97 -6.92
C ARG A 77 -0.75 41.05 -6.40
N ARG A 78 -1.98 41.20 -6.90
CA ARG A 78 -3.11 40.32 -6.53
C ARG A 78 -2.90 38.88 -7.01
N LEU A 79 -2.28 38.69 -8.19
CA LEU A 79 -1.95 37.38 -8.73
C LEU A 79 -0.83 36.70 -7.93
N LEU A 80 0.20 37.45 -7.50
CA LEU A 80 1.21 36.92 -6.57
C LEU A 80 0.59 36.41 -5.26
N LYS A 81 -0.37 37.17 -4.69
CA LYS A 81 -1.09 36.73 -3.49
C LYS A 81 -1.95 35.49 -3.73
N ALA A 82 -2.59 35.40 -4.89
CA ALA A 82 -3.40 34.25 -5.25
C ALA A 82 -2.52 32.99 -5.44
N ALA A 83 -1.38 33.12 -6.12
CA ALA A 83 -0.41 32.04 -6.30
C ALA A 83 0.12 31.51 -4.96
N VAL A 84 0.46 32.39 -4.02
CA VAL A 84 0.87 32.00 -2.66
C VAL A 84 -0.23 31.20 -1.98
N ARG A 85 -1.48 31.69 -1.99
CA ARG A 85 -2.61 30.98 -1.35
C ARG A 85 -2.86 29.60 -1.95
N THR A 86 -2.77 29.48 -3.27
CA THR A 86 -2.93 28.19 -3.95
C THR A 86 -1.80 27.24 -3.59
N ALA A 87 -0.54 27.70 -3.60
CA ALA A 87 0.60 26.88 -3.18
C ALA A 87 0.49 26.45 -1.71
N GLU A 88 0.07 27.35 -0.81
CA GLU A 88 -0.18 27.07 0.61
C GLU A 88 -1.30 26.03 0.80
N ALA A 89 -2.35 26.07 -0.03
CA ALA A 89 -3.44 25.10 0.03
C ALA A 89 -3.04 23.71 -0.48
N LEU A 90 -2.19 23.64 -1.51
CA LEU A 90 -1.75 22.37 -2.11
C LEU A 90 -0.68 21.66 -1.28
N LEU A 91 0.20 22.42 -0.62
CA LEU A 91 1.37 21.89 0.10
C LEU A 91 1.05 20.75 1.09
N PRO A 92 0.06 20.87 2.00
CA PRO A 92 -0.26 19.81 2.95
C PRO A 92 -0.63 18.49 2.27
N ARG A 93 -1.40 18.56 1.18
CA ARG A 93 -1.81 17.37 0.41
C ARG A 93 -0.64 16.75 -0.34
N VAL A 94 0.19 17.56 -0.98
CA VAL A 94 1.41 17.10 -1.64
C VAL A 94 2.38 16.46 -0.64
N HIS A 95 2.50 17.00 0.58
CA HIS A 95 3.28 16.37 1.64
C HIS A 95 2.71 15.00 2.01
N ALA A 96 1.41 14.89 2.27
CA ALA A 96 0.78 13.61 2.60
C ALA A 96 1.04 12.55 1.51
N GLU A 97 0.82 12.90 0.24
CA GLU A 97 0.97 11.97 -0.88
C GLU A 97 2.43 11.59 -1.18
N THR A 98 3.40 12.43 -0.82
CA THR A 98 4.83 12.16 -1.09
C THR A 98 5.62 11.65 0.12
N GLU A 99 5.02 11.60 1.30
CA GLU A 99 5.69 11.20 2.56
C GLU A 99 5.04 9.99 3.24
N ASP A 100 3.74 9.78 3.08
CA ASP A 100 3.06 8.60 3.62
C ASP A 100 3.40 7.35 2.78
N PRO A 101 4.06 6.31 3.35
CA PRO A 101 4.41 5.10 2.61
C PRO A 101 3.22 4.42 1.92
N LEU A 102 2.02 4.48 2.50
CA LEU A 102 0.82 3.87 1.90
C LEU A 102 0.38 4.63 0.65
N LEU A 103 0.35 5.96 0.71
CA LEU A 103 -0.01 6.80 -0.44
C LEU A 103 1.06 6.76 -1.52
N VAL A 104 2.34 6.78 -1.13
CA VAL A 104 3.47 6.60 -2.04
C VAL A 104 3.35 5.27 -2.76
N GLY A 105 3.14 4.16 -2.04
CA GLY A 105 2.97 2.83 -2.65
C GLY A 105 1.79 2.76 -3.62
N ALA A 106 0.67 3.41 -3.29
CA ALA A 106 -0.49 3.51 -4.18
C ALA A 106 -0.18 4.30 -5.47
N ILE A 107 0.50 5.44 -5.36
CA ILE A 107 0.93 6.24 -6.52
C ILE A 107 1.92 5.43 -7.38
N LEU A 108 2.90 4.77 -6.77
CA LEU A 108 3.84 3.93 -7.52
C LEU A 108 3.14 2.80 -8.27
N SER A 109 2.13 2.18 -7.65
CA SER A 109 1.31 1.15 -8.30
C SER A 109 0.51 1.71 -9.48
N ASP A 110 -0.14 2.87 -9.32
CA ASP A 110 -0.83 3.57 -10.42
C ASP A 110 0.12 3.90 -11.58
N LYS A 111 1.31 4.41 -11.28
CA LYS A 111 2.32 4.74 -12.30
C LYS A 111 2.89 3.49 -12.98
N THR A 112 3.02 2.39 -12.24
CA THR A 112 3.40 1.09 -12.81
C THR A 112 2.31 0.56 -13.74
N LEU A 113 1.03 0.76 -13.41
CA LEU A 113 -0.09 0.42 -14.29
C LEU A 113 -0.06 1.27 -15.57
N ALA A 114 0.14 2.58 -15.45
CA ALA A 114 0.31 3.47 -16.60
C ALA A 114 1.48 3.04 -17.49
N TRP A 115 2.62 2.68 -16.87
CA TRP A 115 3.77 2.11 -17.58
C TRP A 115 3.41 0.81 -18.29
N TYR A 116 2.75 -0.14 -17.63
CA TYR A 116 2.40 -1.43 -18.22
C TYR A 116 1.51 -1.26 -19.47
N LEU A 117 0.51 -0.38 -19.38
CA LEU A 117 -0.48 -0.18 -20.43
C LEU A 117 0.02 0.68 -21.59
N LYS A 118 0.81 1.73 -21.32
CA LYS A 118 1.10 2.77 -22.32
C LYS A 118 2.54 2.78 -22.84
N SER A 119 3.51 2.41 -22.01
CA SER A 119 4.93 2.67 -22.32
C SER A 119 5.47 1.91 -23.53
N GLY A 120 4.91 0.75 -23.86
CA GLY A 120 5.33 -0.02 -25.04
C GLY A 120 4.68 0.45 -26.35
N THR A 121 3.63 1.26 -26.27
CA THR A 121 2.88 1.78 -27.43
C THR A 121 3.13 3.26 -27.69
N ASP A 122 3.59 3.99 -26.67
CA ASP A 122 3.84 5.42 -26.73
C ASP A 122 5.28 5.69 -27.20
N PRO A 123 5.47 6.20 -28.43
CA PRO A 123 6.82 6.46 -28.96
C PRO A 123 7.54 7.58 -28.20
N ASP A 124 6.79 8.47 -27.54
CA ASP A 124 7.35 9.63 -26.87
C ASP A 124 7.55 9.40 -25.36
N TRP A 125 7.33 8.17 -24.89
CA TRP A 125 7.40 7.79 -23.47
C TRP A 125 8.73 8.20 -22.84
N ALA A 126 9.84 7.80 -23.45
CA ALA A 126 11.18 8.03 -22.91
C ALA A 126 11.59 9.51 -22.95
N GLU A 127 10.93 10.34 -23.76
CA GLU A 127 11.21 11.77 -23.86
C GLU A 127 10.43 12.57 -22.81
N PHE A 128 9.11 12.34 -22.69
CA PHE A 128 8.25 13.18 -21.85
C PHE A 128 7.98 12.62 -20.46
N THR A 129 7.91 11.29 -20.29
CA THR A 129 7.59 10.70 -18.99
C THR A 129 8.63 11.01 -17.92
N PRO A 130 9.95 10.99 -18.20
CA PRO A 130 10.95 11.41 -17.22
C PRO A 130 10.81 12.87 -16.78
N LEU A 131 10.35 13.76 -17.67
CA LEU A 131 10.08 15.16 -17.32
C LEU A 131 8.86 15.28 -16.41
N ARG A 132 7.82 14.45 -16.64
CA ARG A 132 6.57 14.46 -15.88
C ARG A 132 6.70 13.83 -14.51
N TRP A 133 7.45 12.73 -14.38
CA TRP A 133 7.59 11.97 -13.13
C TRP A 133 8.82 12.35 -12.32
N GLY A 134 9.81 12.97 -12.98
CA GLY A 134 11.00 13.48 -12.33
C GLY A 134 10.67 14.55 -11.29
N GLY A 135 11.16 14.36 -10.06
CA GLY A 135 11.06 15.36 -9.00
C GLY A 135 9.79 15.25 -8.14
N ILE A 136 8.95 14.23 -8.31
CA ILE A 136 7.71 14.08 -7.50
C ILE A 136 8.06 13.82 -6.04
N PHE A 137 8.83 12.76 -5.76
CA PHE A 137 9.14 12.32 -4.39
C PHE A 137 10.49 12.83 -3.90
N TYR A 138 11.50 12.87 -4.78
CA TYR A 138 12.86 13.28 -4.45
C TYR A 138 13.53 13.96 -5.66
N GLU A 139 14.72 14.53 -5.46
CA GLU A 139 15.50 15.09 -6.57
C GLU A 139 15.80 14.01 -7.62
N SER A 140 15.53 14.33 -8.88
CA SER A 140 15.70 13.42 -10.02
C SER A 140 16.40 14.16 -11.16
N ARG A 141 17.23 13.43 -11.91
CA ARG A 141 17.89 13.96 -13.10
C ARG A 141 17.03 13.66 -14.31
N SER A 142 16.47 14.70 -14.92
CA SER A 142 15.74 14.54 -16.16
C SER A 142 16.70 14.34 -17.35
N PRO A 143 16.24 13.76 -18.47
CA PRO A 143 16.97 13.74 -19.74
C PRO A 143 17.51 15.13 -20.08
N GLY A 144 18.77 15.21 -20.53
CA GLY A 144 19.49 16.47 -20.75
C GLY A 144 20.24 17.00 -19.51
N GLY A 145 20.32 16.24 -18.41
CA GLY A 145 21.20 16.53 -17.27
C GLY A 145 20.68 17.59 -16.30
N ARG A 146 19.46 18.09 -16.49
CA ARG A 146 18.85 19.07 -15.59
C ARG A 146 18.31 18.37 -14.34
N LEU A 147 18.75 18.81 -13.17
CA LEU A 147 18.21 18.32 -11.89
C LEU A 147 16.83 18.95 -11.64
N ARG A 148 15.79 18.12 -11.52
CA ARG A 148 14.49 18.53 -10.98
C ARG A 148 14.50 18.30 -9.47
N ARG A 149 14.37 19.39 -8.71
CA ARG A 149 14.19 19.35 -7.25
C ARG A 149 12.84 18.72 -6.89
N LYS A 150 12.77 18.16 -5.67
CA LYS A 150 11.54 17.62 -5.07
C LYS A 150 10.40 18.64 -5.11
N LEU A 151 9.20 18.19 -5.47
CA LEU A 151 8.01 19.03 -5.68
C LEU A 151 7.69 19.92 -4.48
N THR A 152 7.70 19.37 -3.26
CA THR A 152 7.42 20.15 -2.03
C THR A 152 8.43 21.28 -1.82
N THR A 153 9.71 21.04 -2.13
CA THR A 153 10.75 22.08 -2.10
C THR A 153 10.44 23.16 -3.14
N ARG A 154 10.09 22.79 -4.37
CA ARG A 154 9.77 23.78 -5.41
C ARG A 154 8.54 24.63 -5.08
N LEU A 155 7.51 24.04 -4.46
CA LEU A 155 6.32 24.77 -4.01
C LEU A 155 6.65 25.74 -2.86
N THR A 156 7.55 25.34 -1.97
CA THR A 156 8.06 26.23 -0.91
C THR A 156 8.88 27.39 -1.51
N ASP A 157 9.80 27.09 -2.44
CA ASP A 157 10.58 28.08 -3.17
C ASP A 157 9.65 29.07 -3.93
N LEU A 158 8.57 28.58 -4.54
CA LEU A 158 7.56 29.42 -5.20
C LEU A 158 6.91 30.43 -4.24
N ILE A 159 6.56 30.01 -3.03
CA ILE A 159 5.98 30.90 -2.02
C ILE A 159 6.98 31.99 -1.66
N GLU A 160 8.23 31.63 -1.41
CA GLU A 160 9.31 32.57 -1.10
C GLU A 160 9.55 33.57 -2.26
N ASP A 161 9.59 33.08 -3.49
CA ASP A 161 9.77 33.90 -4.69
C ASP A 161 8.60 34.86 -4.93
N CYS A 162 7.36 34.44 -4.65
CA CYS A 162 6.19 35.31 -4.74
C CYS A 162 6.19 36.38 -3.64
N VAL A 163 6.61 36.02 -2.42
CA VAL A 163 6.71 36.94 -1.28
C VAL A 163 7.78 38.00 -1.52
N THR A 164 8.95 37.59 -2.01
CA THR A 164 10.05 38.50 -2.36
C THR A 164 9.66 39.43 -3.51
N ALA A 165 9.06 38.88 -4.57
CA ALA A 165 8.58 39.66 -5.72
C ALA A 165 7.49 40.68 -5.36
N SER A 166 6.68 40.42 -4.32
CA SER A 166 5.65 41.36 -3.86
C SER A 166 6.18 42.54 -3.04
N GLY A 167 7.46 42.55 -2.63
CA GLY A 167 8.09 43.66 -1.89
C GLY A 167 7.54 43.90 -0.47
N THR A 168 6.58 43.09 0.00
CA THR A 168 6.01 43.19 1.36
C THR A 168 6.19 41.87 2.09
N THR A 169 7.39 41.69 2.63
CA THR A 169 7.77 40.53 3.43
C THR A 169 6.89 40.34 4.67
N ALA A 170 6.31 41.41 5.24
CA ALA A 170 5.54 41.31 6.48
C ALA A 170 4.07 40.85 6.30
N VAL A 171 3.36 41.32 5.27
CA VAL A 171 1.91 41.07 5.12
C VAL A 171 1.60 39.70 4.51
N LEU A 172 2.48 39.19 3.63
CA LEU A 172 2.30 37.84 3.06
C LEU A 172 2.85 36.75 3.98
N ARG A 173 3.95 37.01 4.68
CA ARG A 173 4.48 36.12 5.72
C ARG A 173 3.56 36.02 6.95
N ALA A 174 2.68 37.01 7.17
CA ALA A 174 1.61 36.90 8.17
C ALA A 174 0.50 35.91 7.76
N GLY A 175 0.28 35.67 6.46
CA GLY A 175 -0.57 34.58 5.96
C GLY A 175 0.07 33.21 6.16
N PHE A 176 1.36 33.11 5.79
CA PHE A 176 2.21 31.94 6.06
C PHE A 176 2.33 31.61 7.55
N GLY A 177 2.37 32.64 8.41
CA GLY A 177 2.40 32.48 9.87
C GLY A 177 1.04 32.22 10.52
N GLY A 178 -0.07 32.52 9.85
CA GLY A 178 -1.41 32.43 10.45
C GLY A 178 -1.94 31.01 10.57
N MET A 179 -1.68 30.15 9.57
CA MET A 179 -2.03 28.72 9.61
C MET A 179 -1.01 27.87 10.37
N PHE A 180 0.23 28.35 10.54
CA PHE A 180 1.32 27.58 11.15
C PHE A 180 1.76 28.05 12.56
N ARG A 181 1.13 29.10 13.13
CA ARG A 181 1.42 29.60 14.49
C ARG A 181 0.34 29.21 15.51
N GLY A 182 -0.32 28.08 15.29
CA GLY A 182 -1.31 27.51 16.22
C GLY A 182 -0.89 26.22 16.90
N SER A 183 -0.07 25.38 16.27
CA SER A 183 0.29 24.08 16.84
C SER A 183 1.80 23.94 17.00
N LYS A 184 2.24 23.84 18.26
CA LYS A 184 3.57 23.33 18.61
C LYS A 184 3.85 21.96 17.96
N GLN A 185 2.81 21.26 17.50
CA GLN A 185 2.87 20.00 16.77
C GLN A 185 3.38 20.09 15.32
N VAL A 186 3.29 21.22 14.61
CA VAL A 186 3.77 21.27 13.21
C VAL A 186 5.24 21.65 13.11
N LYS A 187 5.78 22.47 14.01
CA LYS A 187 7.25 22.58 14.12
C LYS A 187 7.88 21.26 14.55
N SER A 188 7.24 20.50 15.45
CA SER A 188 7.70 19.13 15.71
C SER A 188 7.43 18.21 14.52
N ALA A 189 6.34 18.32 13.76
CA ALA A 189 6.08 17.46 12.60
C ALA A 189 7.02 17.75 11.41
N VAL A 190 7.35 19.00 11.13
CA VAL A 190 8.33 19.39 10.09
C VAL A 190 9.76 19.09 10.55
N GLN A 191 10.08 19.26 11.84
CA GLN A 191 11.38 18.90 12.42
C GLN A 191 11.51 17.38 12.69
N PHE A 192 10.39 16.64 12.73
CA PHE A 192 10.31 15.17 12.77
C PHE A 192 10.32 14.57 11.35
N ALA A 193 9.70 15.24 10.37
CA ALA A 193 9.72 14.89 8.95
C ALA A 193 11.09 15.16 8.29
N LEU A 194 11.80 16.20 8.74
CA LEU A 194 13.22 16.43 8.42
C LEU A 194 14.18 15.67 9.35
N GLY A 195 13.65 15.01 10.40
CA GLY A 195 14.41 14.51 11.54
C GLY A 195 14.54 13.00 11.68
N SER A 196 13.88 12.20 10.84
CA SER A 196 14.18 10.76 10.76
C SER A 196 14.78 10.44 9.39
N LYS A 197 15.82 9.61 9.35
CA LYS A 197 16.48 9.21 8.09
C LYS A 197 15.52 8.44 7.14
N ARG A 198 14.42 7.90 7.66
CA ARG A 198 13.50 6.98 6.96
C ARG A 198 12.58 7.64 5.91
N PRO A 199 11.82 8.72 6.19
CA PRO A 199 11.01 9.42 5.18
C PRO A 199 11.83 9.85 3.95
N ARG A 200 13.08 10.26 4.18
CA ARG A 200 14.01 10.62 3.11
C ARG A 200 14.42 9.42 2.26
N LEU A 201 14.65 8.26 2.88
CA LEU A 201 14.98 7.03 2.15
C LEU A 201 13.78 6.54 1.33
N THR A 202 12.57 6.54 1.89
CA THR A 202 11.33 6.18 1.17
C THR A 202 11.16 7.02 -0.09
N GLN A 203 11.37 8.33 0.01
CA GLN A 203 11.31 9.24 -1.12
C GLN A 203 12.37 8.99 -2.18
N GLN A 204 13.62 8.73 -1.75
CA GLN A 204 14.72 8.39 -2.67
C GLN A 204 14.44 7.09 -3.43
N VAL A 205 13.98 6.07 -2.73
CA VAL A 205 13.63 4.75 -3.30
C VAL A 205 12.44 4.88 -4.26
N ALA A 206 11.39 5.60 -3.86
CA ALA A 206 10.22 5.85 -4.69
C ALA A 206 10.56 6.63 -5.97
N GLN A 207 11.39 7.68 -5.85
CA GLN A 207 11.82 8.45 -7.02
C GLN A 207 12.72 7.61 -7.94
N ALA A 208 13.68 6.86 -7.39
CA ALA A 208 14.54 6.00 -8.19
C ALA A 208 13.75 4.95 -8.98
N TYR A 209 12.74 4.34 -8.36
CA TYR A 209 11.83 3.42 -9.03
C TYR A 209 11.03 4.11 -10.15
N LEU A 210 10.48 5.30 -9.91
CA LEU A 210 9.78 6.07 -10.97
C LEU A 210 10.70 6.47 -12.12
N ASP A 211 11.94 6.87 -11.82
CA ASP A 211 12.92 7.27 -12.83
C ASP A 211 13.27 6.09 -13.74
N ASP A 212 13.41 4.88 -13.19
CA ASP A 212 13.64 3.66 -13.95
C ASP A 212 12.44 3.31 -14.87
N LEU A 213 11.21 3.41 -14.37
CA LEU A 213 9.98 3.19 -15.18
C LEU A 213 9.82 4.24 -16.29
N ALA A 214 10.13 5.50 -15.98
CA ALA A 214 10.01 6.60 -16.92
C ALA A 214 11.04 6.49 -18.05
N ALA A 215 12.26 6.06 -17.73
CA ALA A 215 13.35 5.92 -18.70
C ALA A 215 13.22 4.66 -19.57
N SER A 216 12.61 3.59 -19.04
CA SER A 216 12.62 2.27 -19.68
C SER A 216 11.22 1.87 -20.15
N PRO A 217 10.87 2.15 -21.43
CA PRO A 217 9.58 1.72 -21.97
C PRO A 217 9.48 0.19 -22.00
N ARG A 218 8.26 -0.32 -21.84
CA ARG A 218 8.00 -1.76 -21.83
C ARG A 218 8.27 -2.37 -23.20
N ASN A 219 9.16 -3.36 -23.24
CA ASN A 219 9.41 -4.16 -24.43
C ASN A 219 8.89 -5.60 -24.24
N GLY A 220 7.61 -5.82 -24.57
CA GLY A 220 6.97 -7.12 -24.41
C GLY A 220 6.99 -7.60 -22.94
N ALA A 221 7.37 -8.86 -22.73
CA ALA A 221 7.53 -9.47 -21.40
C ALA A 221 8.98 -9.47 -20.88
N ALA A 222 9.89 -8.74 -21.54
CA ALA A 222 11.29 -8.71 -21.12
C ALA A 222 11.43 -8.09 -19.72
N PRO A 223 12.33 -8.62 -18.87
CA PRO A 223 12.70 -7.98 -17.62
C PRO A 223 13.26 -6.58 -17.87
N VAL A 224 12.87 -5.61 -17.04
CA VAL A 224 13.38 -4.24 -17.09
C VAL A 224 14.32 -4.00 -15.92
N PRO A 225 15.61 -3.72 -16.15
CA PRO A 225 16.55 -3.46 -15.07
C PRO A 225 16.24 -2.11 -14.41
N LEU A 226 16.18 -2.10 -13.08
CA LEU A 226 15.96 -0.92 -12.26
C LEU A 226 17.32 -0.36 -11.80
N ALA A 227 17.99 0.35 -12.70
CA ALA A 227 19.36 0.83 -12.52
C ALA A 227 19.48 1.89 -11.42
N HIS A 228 18.57 2.87 -11.40
CA HIS A 228 18.57 3.92 -10.38
C HIS A 228 18.27 3.35 -8.99
N LEU A 229 17.37 2.36 -8.91
CA LEU A 229 17.08 1.64 -7.67
C LEU A 229 18.28 0.82 -7.18
N SER A 230 18.96 0.13 -8.11
CA SER A 230 20.20 -0.61 -7.80
C SER A 230 21.31 0.32 -7.31
N ASP A 231 21.45 1.51 -7.89
CA ASP A 231 22.40 2.53 -7.44
C ASP A 231 21.99 3.19 -6.12
N ALA A 232 20.69 3.28 -5.81
CA ALA A 232 20.22 3.68 -4.49
C ALA A 232 20.60 2.63 -3.43
N ALA A 233 20.51 1.34 -3.74
CA ALA A 233 20.92 0.26 -2.85
C ALA A 233 22.44 0.20 -2.62
N LYS A 234 23.26 0.51 -3.63
CA LYS A 234 24.71 0.67 -3.45
C LYS A 234 25.06 1.82 -2.50
N ARG A 235 24.33 2.94 -2.58
CA ARG A 235 24.61 4.15 -1.79
C ARG A 235 24.10 4.08 -0.35
N ASN A 236 22.89 3.57 -0.16
CA ASN A 236 22.20 3.58 1.14
C ASN A 236 22.23 2.21 1.85
N GLY A 237 22.69 1.15 1.17
CA GLY A 237 22.71 -0.22 1.68
C GLY A 237 21.50 -1.02 1.19
N SER A 238 21.76 -2.24 0.71
CA SER A 238 20.71 -3.09 0.11
C SER A 238 19.64 -3.50 1.12
N THR A 239 20.00 -3.75 2.37
CA THR A 239 19.05 -4.12 3.42
C THR A 239 18.05 -3.00 3.72
N GLU A 240 18.51 -1.75 3.75
CA GLU A 240 17.62 -0.60 4.02
C GLU A 240 16.66 -0.39 2.84
N VAL A 241 17.16 -0.45 1.61
CA VAL A 241 16.33 -0.33 0.40
C VAL A 241 15.31 -1.47 0.30
N ASN A 242 15.71 -2.72 0.59
CA ASN A 242 14.78 -3.86 0.60
C ASN A 242 13.67 -3.70 1.64
N ASN A 243 14.01 -3.24 2.85
CA ASN A 243 13.02 -2.98 3.89
C ASN A 243 12.05 -1.89 3.45
N THR A 244 12.55 -0.77 2.90
CA THR A 244 11.71 0.31 2.37
C THR A 244 10.81 -0.16 1.23
N LEU A 245 11.32 -0.95 0.28
CA LEU A 245 10.50 -1.50 -0.79
C LEU A 245 9.42 -2.45 -0.26
N SER A 246 9.69 -3.21 0.81
CA SER A 246 8.69 -4.07 1.47
C SER A 246 7.63 -3.30 2.25
N GLU A 247 7.89 -2.03 2.61
CA GLU A 247 6.88 -1.13 3.18
C GLU A 247 6.01 -0.51 2.07
N LEU A 248 6.56 -0.29 0.87
CA LEU A 248 5.88 0.31 -0.28
C LEU A 248 5.05 -0.71 -1.09
N PHE A 249 5.53 -1.95 -1.20
CA PHE A 249 4.95 -3.00 -2.05
C PHE A 249 4.71 -4.29 -1.27
N ARG A 250 3.78 -5.13 -1.76
CA ARG A 250 3.42 -6.38 -1.08
C ARG A 250 4.53 -7.43 -1.30
N PRO A 251 5.14 -7.99 -0.24
CA PRO A 251 6.14 -9.04 -0.42
C PRO A 251 5.49 -10.34 -0.90
N GLU A 252 5.96 -10.87 -2.04
CA GLU A 252 5.58 -12.20 -2.54
C GLU A 252 6.55 -13.27 -2.01
N SER A 253 7.84 -12.93 -1.93
CA SER A 253 8.88 -13.77 -1.33
C SER A 253 10.03 -12.90 -0.83
N SER A 254 11.06 -13.50 -0.22
CA SER A 254 12.28 -12.78 0.18
C SER A 254 13.05 -12.15 -0.98
N ARG A 255 12.74 -12.53 -2.23
CA ARG A 255 13.39 -12.03 -3.45
C ARG A 255 12.41 -11.44 -4.46
N ALA A 256 11.14 -11.29 -4.11
CA ALA A 256 10.13 -10.76 -5.03
C ALA A 256 9.12 -9.90 -4.28
N LEU A 257 8.89 -8.70 -4.80
CA LEU A 257 7.89 -7.76 -4.31
C LEU A 257 6.85 -7.53 -5.40
N MET A 258 5.59 -7.78 -5.10
CA MET A 258 4.48 -7.60 -6.02
C MET A 258 4.06 -6.13 -6.06
N VAL A 259 4.11 -5.56 -7.27
CA VAL A 259 3.72 -4.17 -7.54
C VAL A 259 2.32 -4.13 -8.14
N LEU A 260 2.07 -4.92 -9.20
CA LEU A 260 0.74 -5.08 -9.78
C LEU A 260 0.29 -6.52 -9.65
N ASP A 261 -0.90 -6.68 -9.10
CA ASP A 261 -1.54 -7.97 -8.90
C ASP A 261 -2.69 -8.14 -9.92
N PRO A 262 -2.66 -9.21 -10.74
CA PRO A 262 -3.70 -9.50 -11.74
C PRO A 262 -5.12 -9.59 -11.18
N ARG A 263 -5.27 -9.89 -9.87
CA ARG A 263 -6.59 -9.95 -9.21
C ARG A 263 -7.33 -8.63 -9.27
N PHE A 264 -6.61 -7.50 -9.23
CA PHE A 264 -7.20 -6.17 -9.32
C PHE A 264 -7.21 -5.61 -10.76
N HIS A 265 -6.53 -6.28 -11.69
CA HIS A 265 -6.41 -5.88 -13.09
C HIS A 265 -6.58 -7.10 -14.03
N PRO A 266 -7.83 -7.53 -14.29
CA PRO A 266 -8.09 -8.70 -15.13
C PRO A 266 -7.49 -8.56 -16.53
N GLY A 267 -6.80 -9.60 -17.00
CA GLY A 267 -6.16 -9.62 -18.32
C GLY A 267 -4.72 -9.06 -18.35
N MET A 268 -4.16 -8.69 -17.21
CA MET A 268 -2.75 -8.29 -17.07
C MET A 268 -1.87 -9.36 -16.45
N ASN A 269 -0.59 -9.34 -16.82
CA ASN A 269 0.46 -10.12 -16.16
C ASN A 269 0.79 -9.54 -14.78
N ALA A 270 1.18 -10.38 -13.84
CA ALA A 270 1.68 -9.92 -12.54
C ALA A 270 2.99 -9.16 -12.76
N VAL A 271 3.12 -8.00 -12.13
CA VAL A 271 4.36 -7.21 -12.19
C VAL A 271 5.04 -7.27 -10.83
N THR A 272 6.25 -7.84 -10.81
CA THR A 272 7.03 -8.06 -9.59
C THR A 272 8.42 -7.46 -9.73
N ILE A 273 8.91 -6.81 -8.67
CA ILE A 273 10.32 -6.46 -8.53
C ILE A 273 11.05 -7.69 -8.01
N GLN A 274 11.93 -8.24 -8.83
CA GLN A 274 12.84 -9.32 -8.46
C GLN A 274 14.13 -8.74 -7.89
N VAL A 275 14.48 -9.18 -6.68
CA VAL A 275 15.72 -8.79 -6.00
C VAL A 275 16.76 -9.87 -6.27
N VAL A 276 17.85 -9.48 -6.93
CA VAL A 276 19.03 -10.31 -7.12
C VAL A 276 20.05 -9.89 -6.05
N PRO A 277 20.28 -10.75 -5.02
CA PRO A 277 21.22 -10.41 -3.96
C PRO A 277 22.63 -10.25 -4.52
N ALA A 278 23.37 -9.28 -3.98
CA ALA A 278 24.76 -9.11 -4.31
C ALA A 278 25.59 -10.35 -3.94
N LYS A 279 26.58 -10.70 -4.79
CA LYS A 279 27.51 -11.80 -4.51
C LYS A 279 28.59 -11.39 -3.50
N ASN A 280 28.92 -10.10 -3.45
CA ASN A 280 29.93 -9.50 -2.58
C ASN A 280 29.37 -8.27 -1.84
N VAL A 281 29.97 -7.89 -0.71
CA VAL A 281 29.56 -6.70 0.07
C VAL A 281 29.82 -5.38 -0.67
N GLU A 282 30.79 -5.38 -1.59
CA GLU A 282 31.09 -4.22 -2.46
C GLU A 282 30.12 -4.10 -3.64
N GLU A 283 29.40 -5.17 -3.97
CA GLU A 283 28.33 -5.13 -4.97
C GLU A 283 27.00 -4.81 -4.25
N GLY A 284 26.22 -3.87 -4.79
CA GLY A 284 24.85 -3.65 -4.33
C GLY A 284 23.90 -4.67 -4.94
N SER A 285 22.78 -4.98 -4.27
CA SER A 285 21.74 -5.81 -4.87
C SER A 285 21.20 -5.15 -6.14
N THR A 286 20.93 -5.96 -7.17
CA THR A 286 20.31 -5.49 -8.40
C THR A 286 18.82 -5.82 -8.39
N TYR A 287 18.04 -4.96 -9.01
CA TYR A 287 16.59 -5.07 -9.03
C TYR A 287 16.11 -5.10 -10.47
N ASP A 288 15.27 -6.07 -10.80
CA ASP A 288 14.67 -6.22 -12.12
C ASP A 288 13.16 -6.23 -11.99
N LEU A 289 12.46 -5.52 -12.87
CA LEU A 289 11.02 -5.54 -12.98
C LEU A 289 10.60 -6.62 -13.96
N VAL A 290 9.90 -7.64 -13.47
CA VAL A 290 9.52 -8.84 -14.25
C VAL A 290 8.01 -8.91 -14.40
N GLN A 291 7.57 -9.24 -15.61
CA GLN A 291 6.18 -9.55 -15.92
C GLN A 291 6.01 -11.08 -15.93
N ARG A 292 5.21 -11.62 -15.02
CA ARG A 292 4.89 -13.06 -14.99
C ARG A 292 3.49 -13.29 -15.55
N GLU A 293 3.40 -14.12 -16.59
CA GLU A 293 2.12 -14.59 -17.10
C GLU A 293 1.41 -15.44 -16.04
N THR A 294 0.14 -15.14 -15.80
CA THR A 294 -0.77 -15.99 -15.03
C THR A 294 -1.28 -17.12 -15.91
N GLY A 295 -0.38 -18.06 -16.24
CA GLY A 295 -0.74 -19.38 -16.76
C GLY A 295 -0.72 -20.44 -15.65
N PRO A 296 -1.44 -21.58 -15.79
CA PRO A 296 -1.25 -22.71 -14.87
C PRO A 296 0.22 -23.09 -14.91
N LEU A 297 0.83 -23.18 -13.72
CA LEU A 297 2.24 -23.45 -13.48
C LEU A 297 2.74 -24.53 -14.47
N ARG A 298 3.34 -24.08 -15.58
CA ARG A 298 3.79 -24.97 -16.65
C ARG A 298 5.21 -25.38 -16.32
N ASP A 299 5.39 -26.67 -16.09
CA ASP A 299 6.66 -27.35 -15.94
C ASP A 299 7.70 -26.82 -16.93
N SER A 300 8.68 -26.09 -16.42
CA SER A 300 9.96 -25.92 -17.11
C SER A 300 10.93 -26.91 -16.49
N ALA A 301 10.81 -28.15 -16.96
CA ALA A 301 11.79 -29.19 -16.75
C ALA A 301 13.06 -28.90 -17.57
N GLY A 302 14.20 -28.97 -16.88
CA GLY A 302 15.54 -29.14 -17.46
C GLY A 302 16.33 -27.83 -17.63
N ALA A 303 17.59 -27.71 -17.22
CA ALA A 303 18.51 -28.65 -16.61
C ALA A 303 19.75 -27.90 -16.04
N HIS A 304 20.52 -28.63 -15.23
CA HIS A 304 21.80 -28.29 -14.57
C HIS A 304 21.67 -27.53 -13.25
N GLY A 305 22.09 -28.04 -12.09
CA GLY A 305 22.95 -29.17 -11.79
C GLY A 305 23.95 -28.73 -10.73
N ALA A 306 23.58 -28.81 -9.45
CA ALA A 306 24.51 -28.86 -8.32
C ALA A 306 23.76 -29.34 -7.08
N ALA A 307 24.22 -30.46 -6.53
CA ALA A 307 23.80 -30.95 -5.22
C ALA A 307 24.22 -29.95 -4.14
N GLY A 308 23.30 -29.58 -3.24
CA GLY A 308 23.61 -28.75 -2.08
C GLY A 308 22.38 -28.13 -1.45
N GLU A 309 21.96 -28.71 -0.32
CA GLU A 309 20.97 -28.21 0.65
C GLU A 309 19.55 -27.90 0.16
N ALA A 310 18.61 -28.70 0.66
CA ALA A 310 17.18 -28.49 0.50
C ALA A 310 16.75 -27.18 1.17
N VAL A 311 16.78 -26.08 0.40
CA VAL A 311 16.02 -24.87 0.68
C VAL A 311 14.56 -25.32 0.86
N ILE A 312 14.00 -25.06 2.04
CA ILE A 312 12.61 -25.39 2.33
C ILE A 312 11.74 -24.44 1.49
N THR A 313 11.40 -24.85 0.27
CA THR A 313 10.20 -24.38 -0.44
C THR A 313 9.04 -24.42 0.53
N ALA A 314 8.28 -23.31 0.62
CA ALA A 314 7.15 -23.18 1.53
C ALA A 314 6.29 -24.47 1.45
N PRO A 315 5.98 -25.10 2.59
CA PRO A 315 5.34 -26.42 2.59
C PRO A 315 3.96 -26.41 1.92
N TRP A 316 3.37 -25.22 1.77
CA TRP A 316 2.10 -24.97 1.12
C TRP A 316 2.08 -25.22 -0.39
N ASP A 317 3.25 -25.13 -1.05
CA ASP A 317 3.39 -25.26 -2.51
C ASP A 317 3.81 -26.68 -2.93
N ARG A 318 3.98 -27.59 -1.97
CA ARG A 318 4.39 -28.98 -2.23
C ARG A 318 3.16 -29.87 -2.44
N THR A 319 3.13 -30.61 -3.54
CA THR A 319 2.10 -31.62 -3.82
C THR A 319 2.41 -32.95 -3.13
N GLY A 320 1.40 -33.66 -2.63
CA GLY A 320 1.55 -35.02 -2.07
C GLY A 320 2.23 -35.09 -0.70
N LEU A 321 2.18 -34.00 0.09
CA LEU A 321 2.76 -33.98 1.43
C LEU A 321 2.03 -34.97 2.36
N THR A 322 2.76 -35.83 3.06
CA THR A 322 2.15 -36.80 3.99
C THR A 322 2.16 -36.30 5.44
N ASN A 323 1.40 -36.96 6.32
CA ASN A 323 1.42 -36.73 7.77
C ASN A 323 2.85 -36.82 8.35
N LYS A 324 3.67 -37.76 7.85
CA LYS A 324 5.06 -37.94 8.29
C LYS A 324 5.94 -36.76 7.88
N ASP A 325 5.72 -36.21 6.69
CA ASP A 325 6.46 -35.06 6.20
C ASP A 325 6.15 -33.80 7.00
N TRP A 326 4.86 -33.55 7.30
CA TRP A 326 4.45 -32.45 8.17
C TRP A 326 5.06 -32.55 9.57
N LEU A 327 5.05 -33.74 10.17
CA LEU A 327 5.67 -33.93 11.49
C LEU A 327 7.18 -33.65 11.46
N LYS A 328 7.88 -34.07 10.40
CA LYS A 328 9.31 -33.79 10.22
C LYS A 328 9.58 -32.30 10.05
N ILE A 329 8.74 -31.60 9.29
CA ILE A 329 8.82 -30.15 9.09
C ILE A 329 8.62 -29.41 10.42
N LEU A 330 7.56 -29.72 11.17
CA LEU A 330 7.28 -29.07 12.46
C LEU A 330 8.43 -29.26 13.47
N LYS A 331 8.97 -30.48 13.58
CA LYS A 331 10.10 -30.78 14.47
C LYS A 331 11.39 -30.08 14.05
N ASN A 332 11.66 -30.00 12.75
CA ASN A 332 12.84 -29.27 12.25
C ASN A 332 12.71 -27.77 12.53
N LEU A 333 11.54 -27.17 12.29
CA LEU A 333 11.29 -25.75 12.56
C LEU A 333 11.40 -25.43 14.06
N GLU A 334 10.89 -26.31 14.92
CA GLU A 334 11.05 -26.20 16.38
C GLU A 334 12.54 -26.24 16.77
N LYS A 335 13.29 -27.22 16.27
CA LYS A 335 14.72 -27.40 16.57
C LYS A 335 15.57 -26.21 16.12
N HIS A 336 15.30 -25.67 14.94
CA HIS A 336 16.07 -24.59 14.34
C HIS A 336 15.53 -23.18 14.66
N LYS A 337 14.41 -23.08 15.40
CA LYS A 337 13.70 -21.82 15.72
C LYS A 337 13.36 -20.98 14.48
N GLU A 338 13.14 -21.65 13.36
CA GLU A 338 12.77 -21.02 12.10
C GLU A 338 11.27 -20.68 12.08
N ARG A 339 10.90 -19.70 11.26
CA ARG A 339 9.51 -19.24 11.16
C ARG A 339 8.78 -19.97 10.03
N LEU A 340 7.65 -20.60 10.35
CA LEU A 340 6.73 -21.13 9.37
C LEU A 340 5.89 -20.00 8.78
N GLU A 341 5.89 -19.88 7.46
CA GLU A 341 5.01 -18.95 6.77
C GLU A 341 3.54 -19.40 6.91
N GLY A 342 2.63 -18.43 7.04
CA GLY A 342 1.20 -18.70 7.04
C GLY A 342 0.72 -19.37 5.77
N PRO A 343 -0.38 -20.14 5.82
CA PRO A 343 -0.99 -20.63 4.60
C PRO A 343 -1.50 -19.43 3.76
N PRO A 344 -1.51 -19.53 2.41
CA PRO A 344 -1.98 -18.46 1.54
C PRO A 344 -3.41 -18.00 1.89
N PRO A 345 -3.73 -16.69 1.89
CA PRO A 345 -4.99 -16.19 2.42
C PRO A 345 -6.23 -16.67 1.65
N GLU A 346 -6.11 -16.95 0.35
CA GLU A 346 -7.22 -17.45 -0.48
C GLU A 346 -7.47 -18.95 -0.28
N ASN A 347 -8.67 -19.30 0.18
CA ASN A 347 -9.20 -20.68 0.30
C ASN A 347 -8.22 -21.70 0.90
N HIS A 348 -7.33 -21.30 1.81
CA HIS A 348 -6.34 -22.22 2.39
C HIS A 348 -6.95 -23.45 3.04
N ARG A 349 -8.17 -23.35 3.58
CA ARG A 349 -8.87 -24.46 4.24
C ARG A 349 -9.20 -25.61 3.30
N GLU A 350 -9.27 -25.34 2.00
CA GLU A 350 -9.56 -26.33 0.95
C GLU A 350 -8.28 -26.94 0.35
N ARG A 351 -7.11 -26.34 0.61
CA ARG A 351 -5.83 -26.84 0.08
C ARG A 351 -5.47 -28.18 0.71
N GLU A 352 -5.05 -29.11 -0.13
CA GLU A 352 -4.66 -30.47 0.28
C GLU A 352 -3.61 -30.46 1.41
N THR A 353 -2.56 -29.64 1.28
CA THR A 353 -1.48 -29.54 2.28
C THR A 353 -1.97 -29.09 3.65
N TYR A 354 -2.93 -28.15 3.67
CA TYR A 354 -3.55 -27.66 4.89
C TYR A 354 -4.49 -28.70 5.51
N VAL A 355 -5.26 -29.41 4.69
CA VAL A 355 -6.12 -30.52 5.13
C VAL A 355 -5.28 -31.64 5.75
N VAL A 356 -4.15 -32.01 5.16
CA VAL A 356 -3.24 -33.03 5.72
C VAL A 356 -2.67 -32.57 7.07
N LEU A 357 -2.26 -31.31 7.19
CA LEU A 357 -1.79 -30.75 8.46
C LEU A 357 -2.89 -30.79 9.53
N ARG A 358 -4.10 -30.36 9.17
CA ARG A 358 -5.26 -30.36 10.08
C ARG A 358 -5.59 -31.78 10.55
N LYS A 359 -5.55 -32.76 9.64
CA LYS A 359 -5.72 -34.19 9.95
C LYS A 359 -4.66 -34.70 10.92
N LEU A 360 -3.39 -34.37 10.68
CA LEU A 360 -2.29 -34.70 11.58
C LEU A 360 -2.54 -34.14 12.99
N LEU A 361 -2.96 -32.88 13.10
CA LEU A 361 -3.21 -32.20 14.37
C LEU A 361 -4.39 -32.80 15.16
N LEU A 362 -5.41 -33.32 14.48
CA LEU A 362 -6.51 -34.05 15.12
C LEU A 362 -6.06 -35.40 15.70
N THR A 363 -5.15 -36.09 15.00
CA THR A 363 -4.74 -37.46 15.35
C THR A 363 -3.54 -37.56 16.30
N ASP A 364 -2.57 -36.64 16.24
CA ASP A 364 -1.28 -36.78 16.93
C ASP A 364 -1.04 -35.67 17.95
N ALA A 365 -0.97 -36.06 19.24
CA ALA A 365 -0.68 -35.15 20.35
C ALA A 365 0.75 -34.57 20.30
N SER A 366 1.74 -35.33 19.83
CA SER A 366 3.11 -34.84 19.63
C SER A 366 3.17 -33.80 18.53
N ALA A 367 2.36 -33.94 17.48
CA ALA A 367 2.27 -32.95 16.41
C ALA A 367 1.64 -31.64 16.91
N ARG A 368 0.59 -31.71 17.74
CA ARG A 368 -0.01 -30.53 18.38
C ARG A 368 1.00 -29.76 19.23
N LYS A 369 1.80 -30.47 20.04
CA LYS A 369 2.85 -29.86 20.85
C LYS A 369 3.91 -29.15 19.99
N ALA A 370 4.42 -29.82 18.97
CA ALA A 370 5.40 -29.23 18.05
C ALA A 370 4.81 -28.01 17.31
N PHE A 371 3.55 -28.10 16.86
CA PHE A 371 2.86 -27.01 16.17
C PHE A 371 2.72 -25.74 17.04
N LEU A 372 2.41 -25.89 18.32
CA LEU A 372 2.32 -24.76 19.25
C LEU A 372 3.68 -24.15 19.59
N ALA A 373 4.78 -24.91 19.45
CA ALA A 373 6.15 -24.46 19.70
C ALA A 373 6.81 -23.75 18.50
N VAL A 374 6.27 -23.92 17.29
CA VAL A 374 6.79 -23.30 16.07
C VAL A 374 6.46 -21.80 16.01
N HIS A 375 7.41 -20.99 15.53
CA HIS A 375 7.23 -19.57 15.30
C HIS A 375 6.55 -19.33 13.94
N TRP A 376 5.64 -18.35 13.85
CA TRP A 376 4.85 -18.09 12.63
C TRP A 376 5.16 -16.73 12.01
N LYS A 377 5.16 -16.66 10.67
CA LYS A 377 5.16 -15.43 9.88
C LYS A 377 3.79 -15.30 9.20
N GLY A 378 2.86 -14.65 9.89
CA GLY A 378 1.44 -14.58 9.51
C GLY A 378 0.68 -15.84 9.95
N ARG A 379 0.27 -15.90 11.23
CA ARG A 379 -0.35 -17.11 11.80
C ARG A 379 -1.77 -17.29 11.21
N PRO A 380 -2.18 -18.50 10.80
CA PRO A 380 -3.58 -18.74 10.46
C PRO A 380 -4.45 -18.43 11.68
N SER A 381 -5.55 -17.68 11.54
CA SER A 381 -6.30 -17.17 12.70
C SER A 381 -7.02 -18.27 13.47
N GLY A 382 -7.58 -19.28 12.79
CA GLY A 382 -8.40 -20.29 13.44
C GLY A 382 -7.66 -21.58 13.85
N LEU A 383 -6.78 -22.11 13.00
CA LEU A 383 -6.10 -23.40 13.25
C LEU A 383 -5.34 -23.48 14.59
N PRO A 384 -4.61 -22.45 15.04
CA PRO A 384 -3.93 -22.51 16.32
C PRO A 384 -4.87 -22.48 17.52
N LEU A 385 -6.02 -21.80 17.39
CA LEU A 385 -7.06 -21.80 18.42
C LEU A 385 -7.66 -23.20 18.55
N LEU A 386 -7.90 -23.87 17.41
CA LEU A 386 -8.30 -25.27 17.39
C LEU A 386 -7.26 -26.16 18.08
N VAL A 387 -5.96 -25.99 17.78
CA VAL A 387 -4.90 -26.80 18.41
C VAL A 387 -4.78 -26.53 19.91
N GLN A 388 -4.98 -25.28 20.35
CA GLN A 388 -5.02 -24.94 21.78
C GLN A 388 -6.20 -25.63 22.48
N LEU A 389 -7.40 -25.54 21.90
CA LEU A 389 -8.59 -26.21 22.40
C LEU A 389 -8.39 -27.74 22.48
N LEU A 390 -7.85 -28.37 21.44
CA LEU A 390 -7.58 -29.82 21.42
C LEU A 390 -6.47 -30.25 22.39
N SER A 391 -5.57 -29.34 22.78
CA SER A 391 -4.49 -29.64 23.72
C SER A 391 -4.89 -29.41 25.18
N GLN A 392 -5.74 -28.42 25.44
CA GLN A 392 -6.17 -28.03 26.79
C GLN A 392 -7.53 -28.62 27.19
N GLY A 393 -8.32 -29.09 26.22
CA GLY A 393 -9.67 -29.64 26.41
C GLY A 393 -10.75 -28.58 26.65
N THR A 394 -10.39 -27.42 27.20
CA THR A 394 -11.27 -26.26 27.33
C THR A 394 -10.55 -25.01 26.84
N TRP A 395 -11.30 -24.09 26.23
CA TRP A 395 -10.78 -22.82 25.73
C TRP A 395 -11.82 -21.71 25.85
N ILE A 396 -11.38 -20.52 26.26
CA ILE A 396 -12.20 -19.32 26.39
C ILE A 396 -11.56 -18.25 25.51
N PRO A 397 -12.29 -17.61 24.58
CA PRO A 397 -11.77 -16.51 23.79
C PRO A 397 -11.33 -15.35 24.67
N GLU A 398 -10.17 -14.77 24.35
CA GLU A 398 -9.74 -13.50 24.95
C GLU A 398 -10.42 -12.31 24.25
N ALA A 399 -10.73 -12.44 22.97
CA ALA A 399 -11.53 -11.50 22.18
C ALA A 399 -12.66 -12.23 21.43
N ASP A 400 -13.80 -11.55 21.22
CA ASP A 400 -14.95 -12.11 20.50
C ASP A 400 -14.58 -12.61 19.09
N THR A 401 -13.67 -11.91 18.42
CA THR A 401 -13.15 -12.26 17.09
C THR A 401 -12.43 -13.61 17.08
N ASP A 402 -11.79 -14.01 18.18
CA ASP A 402 -11.11 -15.31 18.27
C ASP A 402 -12.13 -16.45 18.30
N GLY A 403 -13.28 -16.21 18.93
CA GLY A 403 -14.43 -17.11 18.88
C GLY A 403 -14.91 -17.32 17.44
N ASP A 404 -15.09 -16.23 16.69
CA ASP A 404 -15.54 -16.30 15.29
C ASP A 404 -14.52 -17.02 14.39
N TYR A 405 -13.21 -16.83 14.61
CA TYR A 405 -12.17 -17.55 13.87
C TYR A 405 -12.13 -19.05 14.18
N LEU A 406 -12.39 -19.43 15.44
CA LEU A 406 -12.46 -20.84 15.85
C LEU A 406 -13.71 -21.52 15.28
N GLU A 407 -14.88 -20.88 15.39
CA GLU A 407 -16.14 -21.42 14.85
C GLU A 407 -16.05 -21.63 13.33
N ALA A 408 -15.41 -20.72 12.58
CA ALA A 408 -15.19 -20.88 11.15
C ALA A 408 -14.32 -22.12 10.79
N GLU A 409 -13.39 -22.53 11.65
CA GLU A 409 -12.61 -23.76 11.47
C GLU A 409 -13.43 -25.01 11.78
N LEU A 410 -14.22 -24.97 12.86
CA LEU A 410 -15.07 -26.07 13.30
C LEU A 410 -16.19 -26.35 12.29
N ASP A 411 -16.80 -25.30 11.75
CA ASP A 411 -17.82 -25.39 10.68
C ASP A 411 -17.24 -26.00 9.40
N HIS A 412 -16.00 -25.69 9.06
CA HIS A 412 -15.37 -26.27 7.89
C HIS A 412 -15.05 -27.76 8.12
N LEU A 413 -14.64 -28.14 9.33
CA LEU A 413 -14.37 -29.52 9.69
C LEU A 413 -15.64 -30.38 9.70
N SER A 414 -16.73 -29.87 10.28
CA SER A 414 -18.01 -30.60 10.32
C SER A 414 -18.57 -30.85 8.93
N ARG A 415 -18.50 -29.85 8.03
CA ARG A 415 -18.94 -29.97 6.62
C ARG A 415 -18.14 -30.99 5.82
N GLN A 416 -16.82 -31.10 6.05
CA GLN A 416 -15.96 -32.04 5.30
C GLN A 416 -16.19 -33.50 5.69
N GLU A 417 -16.60 -33.78 6.92
CA GLU A 417 -16.84 -35.15 7.39
C GLU A 417 -18.30 -35.61 7.23
N GLY A 418 -19.15 -34.77 6.63
CA GLY A 418 -20.60 -35.03 6.56
C GLY A 418 -21.27 -35.01 7.94
N GLY A 419 -20.63 -34.39 8.94
CA GLY A 419 -21.14 -34.26 10.29
C GLY A 419 -22.37 -33.36 10.31
N GLN A 420 -23.49 -33.86 10.82
CA GLN A 420 -24.64 -33.03 11.16
C GLN A 420 -24.28 -32.14 12.36
N THR A 421 -24.39 -30.82 12.20
CA THR A 421 -24.54 -29.92 13.35
C THR A 421 -25.87 -30.28 14.02
N THR A 422 -25.82 -31.07 15.08
CA THR A 422 -27.01 -31.56 15.79
C THR A 422 -27.70 -30.43 16.56
N HIS A 423 -26.94 -29.46 17.07
CA HIS A 423 -27.43 -28.26 17.76
C HIS A 423 -26.51 -27.04 17.50
N GLU A 424 -27.06 -25.83 17.60
CA GLU A 424 -26.33 -24.57 17.39
C GLU A 424 -25.23 -24.39 18.44
N GLY A 425 -23.97 -24.63 18.05
CA GLY A 425 -22.81 -24.58 18.94
C GLY A 425 -22.21 -25.95 19.29
N ASP A 426 -22.71 -27.04 18.72
CA ASP A 426 -22.10 -28.38 18.86
C ASP A 426 -21.57 -28.87 17.50
N TRP A 427 -20.27 -29.20 17.47
CA TRP A 427 -19.57 -29.69 16.28
C TRP A 427 -19.05 -31.11 16.51
N THR A 428 -19.39 -32.01 15.59
CA THR A 428 -18.65 -33.27 15.43
C THR A 428 -17.58 -33.03 14.38
N ILE A 429 -16.32 -33.10 14.80
CA ILE A 429 -15.16 -32.89 13.94
C ILE A 429 -14.38 -34.20 13.80
N GLY A 430 -13.50 -34.23 12.81
CA GLY A 430 -12.86 -35.48 12.41
C GLY A 430 -12.13 -36.25 13.47
N HIS A 431 -12.05 -37.56 13.25
CA HIS A 431 -11.45 -38.53 14.16
C HIS A 431 -12.15 -38.65 15.52
N GLY A 432 -13.49 -38.54 15.53
CA GLY A 432 -14.32 -38.82 16.71
C GLY A 432 -14.27 -37.74 17.80
N TRP A 433 -13.79 -36.54 17.46
CA TRP A 433 -13.78 -35.40 18.36
C TRP A 433 -15.13 -34.69 18.35
N THR A 434 -15.62 -34.32 19.53
CA THR A 434 -16.82 -33.49 19.67
C THR A 434 -16.48 -32.21 20.41
N VAL A 435 -16.87 -31.06 19.86
CA VAL A 435 -16.67 -29.73 20.44
C VAL A 435 -18.03 -29.13 20.76
N THR A 436 -18.21 -28.63 21.97
CA THR A 436 -19.46 -28.00 22.42
C THR A 436 -19.18 -26.58 22.90
N ARG A 437 -20.04 -25.63 22.52
CA ARG A 437 -20.02 -24.23 22.95
C ARG A 437 -21.06 -24.00 24.04
N GLU A 438 -20.60 -23.48 25.17
CA GLU A 438 -21.44 -23.04 26.27
C GLU A 438 -21.37 -21.51 26.38
N ILE A 439 -22.52 -20.85 26.49
CA ILE A 439 -22.59 -19.39 26.70
C ILE A 439 -22.73 -19.15 28.20
N ARG A 440 -21.69 -18.58 28.81
CA ARG A 440 -21.66 -18.26 30.24
C ARG A 440 -22.33 -16.90 30.53
N PRO A 441 -22.69 -16.62 31.79
CA PRO A 441 -23.22 -15.32 32.19
C PRO A 441 -22.29 -14.18 31.74
N GLY A 442 -22.86 -13.15 31.12
CA GLY A 442 -22.09 -12.07 30.47
C GLY A 442 -21.81 -12.28 28.98
N ALA A 443 -22.50 -13.22 28.32
CA ALA A 443 -22.37 -13.55 26.90
C ALA A 443 -20.98 -14.06 26.47
N VAL A 444 -20.20 -14.56 27.44
CA VAL A 444 -18.87 -15.12 27.18
C VAL A 444 -18.99 -16.53 26.62
N ARG A 445 -18.47 -16.77 25.42
CA ARG A 445 -18.42 -18.10 24.81
C ARG A 445 -17.33 -18.94 25.47
N ALA A 446 -17.61 -20.18 25.80
CA ALA A 446 -16.62 -21.15 26.28
C ALA A 446 -16.74 -22.44 25.46
N TYR A 447 -15.60 -23.00 25.05
CA TYR A 447 -15.55 -24.18 24.20
C TYR A 447 -14.94 -25.36 24.97
N THR A 448 -15.55 -26.53 24.83
CA THR A 448 -15.04 -27.78 25.41
C THR A 448 -14.88 -28.81 24.30
N ALA A 449 -13.68 -29.35 24.16
CA ALA A 449 -13.39 -30.44 23.23
C ALA A 449 -13.28 -31.76 24.00
N ARG A 450 -14.06 -32.76 23.57
CA ARG A 450 -13.99 -34.13 24.06
C ARG A 450 -13.35 -35.01 23.00
N ALA A 451 -12.28 -35.68 23.39
CA ALA A 451 -11.64 -36.71 22.57
C ALA A 451 -12.61 -37.90 22.37
N PRO A 452 -12.44 -38.69 21.30
CA PRO A 452 -13.16 -39.95 21.16
C PRO A 452 -12.95 -40.81 22.41
N SER A 453 -14.03 -41.35 22.97
CA SER A 453 -13.96 -42.36 24.03
C SER A 453 -13.15 -43.55 23.50
N ALA A 454 -12.07 -43.88 24.19
CA ALA A 454 -11.35 -45.13 23.95
C ALA A 454 -12.20 -46.27 24.53
N ASP A 455 -12.94 -46.94 23.65
CA ASP A 455 -13.36 -48.33 23.87
C ASP A 455 -12.28 -49.29 23.36
#